data_AF-A0A6V8KGS1-F1
#
_entry.id   AF-A0A6V8KGS1-F1
#
_cell.length_a   1.000
_cell.length_b   1.000
_cell.length_c   1.000
_cell.angle_alpha   90.00
_cell.angle_beta   90.00
_cell.angle_gamma   90.00
#
_symmetry.space_group_name_H-M   'P 1'
#
loop_
_entity.id
_entity.type
_entity.pdbx_description
1 polymer ?
#
loop_
_entity_poly.entity_id
_entity_poly.type
_entity_poly.pdbx_seq_one_letter_code
_entity_poly.pdbx_strand_id
1 'polypeptide(L)'
;MIVELAVAEPGAGPYGVAAGPDGALWVTLVHAGGFARVTTAVGEDGGLRHHDLPSSGSEPHGVTVGPDGGVRAALETGEVARV
;
A
#
# COMPACT_ATOMS: atom_id res chain seq x y z
N MET A 1 -0.67 0.06 -24.10
CA MET A 1 -1.39 -1.03 -23.41
C MET A 1 -1.56 -0.61 -21.97
N ILE A 2 -2.78 -0.65 -21.44
CA ILE A 2 -3.08 -0.36 -20.03
C ILE A 2 -3.38 -1.71 -19.36
N VAL A 3 -2.87 -1.92 -18.15
CA VAL A 3 -3.12 -3.12 -17.33
C VAL A 3 -3.68 -2.63 -16.00
N GLU A 4 -4.79 -3.24 -15.56
CA GLU A 4 -5.36 -3.02 -14.24
C GLU A 4 -4.90 -4.13 -13.31
N LEU A 5 -4.50 -3.75 -12.09
CA LEU A 5 -3.98 -4.68 -11.08
C LEU A 5 -4.90 -4.66 -9.87
N ALA A 6 -5.45 -5.82 -9.50
CA ALA A 6 -6.14 -5.95 -8.23
C ALA A 6 -5.12 -5.91 -7.09
N VAL A 7 -5.29 -4.95 -6.18
CA VAL A 7 -4.39 -4.75 -5.02
C VAL A 7 -5.04 -5.09 -3.69
N ALA A 8 -6.37 -5.26 -3.67
CA ALA A 8 -7.15 -5.67 -2.51
C ALA A 8 -8.59 -6.00 -2.96
N GLU A 9 -9.39 -6.52 -2.04
CA GLU A 9 -10.82 -6.74 -2.24
C GLU A 9 -11.57 -5.41 -2.51
N PRO A 10 -12.72 -5.46 -3.24
CA PRO A 10 -13.57 -4.30 -3.44
C PRO A 10 -13.92 -3.61 -2.12
N GLY A 11 -13.81 -2.28 -2.10
CA GLY A 11 -14.08 -1.46 -0.91
C GLY A 11 -12.87 -1.23 0.00
N ALA A 12 -11.70 -1.84 -0.25
CA ALA A 12 -10.49 -1.61 0.55
C ALA A 12 -9.92 -0.18 0.45
N GLY A 13 -10.31 0.57 -0.58
CA GLY A 13 -9.92 1.98 -0.77
C GLY A 13 -8.45 2.18 -1.12
N PRO A 14 -7.93 1.67 -2.26
CA PRO A 14 -6.61 2.04 -2.73
C PRO A 14 -6.54 3.56 -3.01
N TYR A 15 -5.58 4.27 -2.40
CA TYR A 15 -5.52 5.75 -2.48
C TYR A 15 -4.15 6.28 -2.91
N GLY A 16 -3.14 6.19 -2.05
CA GLY A 16 -1.78 6.62 -2.34
C GLY A 16 -0.94 5.48 -2.92
N VAL A 17 0.02 5.79 -3.78
CA VAL A 17 0.98 4.81 -4.32
C VAL A 17 2.39 5.38 -4.35
N ALA A 18 3.38 4.54 -4.02
CA ALA A 18 4.80 4.86 -4.15
C ALA A 18 5.59 3.63 -4.66
N ALA A 19 6.58 3.87 -5.52
CA ALA A 19 7.49 2.83 -5.98
C ALA A 19 8.61 2.58 -4.95
N GLY A 20 8.89 1.32 -4.67
CA GLY A 20 10.05 0.90 -3.89
C GLY A 20 11.30 0.67 -4.75
N PRO A 21 12.49 0.65 -4.13
CA PRO A 21 13.76 0.43 -4.84
C PRO A 21 13.90 -0.97 -5.43
N ASP A 22 13.08 -1.92 -4.98
CA ASP A 22 12.99 -3.29 -5.48
C ASP A 22 12.03 -3.46 -6.67
N GLY A 23 11.43 -2.36 -7.14
CA GLY A 23 10.45 -2.37 -8.23
C GLY A 23 9.04 -2.78 -7.82
N ALA A 24 8.78 -3.05 -6.52
CA ALA A 24 7.43 -3.23 -6.02
C ALA A 24 6.73 -1.88 -5.82
N LEU A 25 5.41 -1.86 -5.91
CA LEU A 25 4.58 -0.71 -5.58
C LEU A 25 3.99 -0.90 -4.18
N TRP A 26 3.98 0.17 -3.40
CA TRP A 26 3.28 0.26 -2.12
C TRP A 26 2.06 1.14 -2.28
N VAL A 27 0.90 0.59 -1.97
CA VAL A 27 -0.40 1.23 -2.09
C VAL A 27 -1.04 1.32 -0.72
N THR A 28 -1.56 2.48 -0.33
CA THR A 28 -2.35 2.59 0.91
C THR A 28 -3.78 2.15 0.66
N LEU A 29 -4.36 1.49 1.66
CA LEU A 29 -5.76 1.02 1.66
C LEU A 29 -6.52 1.79 2.75
N VAL A 30 -7.13 2.92 2.38
CA VAL A 30 -7.68 3.89 3.36
C VAL A 30 -8.87 3.36 4.13
N HIS A 31 -9.67 2.47 3.54
CA HIS A 31 -10.86 1.91 4.18
C HIS A 31 -10.57 0.58 4.89
N ALA A 32 -9.57 -0.18 4.42
CA ALA A 32 -9.12 -1.39 5.08
C ALA A 32 -8.16 -1.10 6.26
N GLY A 33 -7.49 0.05 6.25
CA GLY A 33 -6.52 0.45 7.27
C GLY A 33 -5.20 -0.30 7.15
N GLY A 34 -4.50 -0.13 6.03
CA GLY A 34 -3.23 -0.82 5.81
C GLY A 34 -2.55 -0.47 4.49
N PHE A 35 -1.69 -1.38 4.04
CA PHE A 35 -0.94 -1.26 2.79
C PHE A 35 -1.04 -2.54 1.96
N ALA A 36 -1.01 -2.39 0.64
CA ALA A 36 -0.72 -3.45 -0.31
C ALA A 36 0.65 -3.22 -0.95
N ARG A 37 1.54 -4.20 -0.87
CA ARG A 37 2.75 -4.27 -1.67
C ARG A 37 2.49 -5.18 -2.86
N VAL A 38 2.62 -4.68 -4.09
CA VAL A 38 2.36 -5.44 -5.32
C VAL A 38 3.58 -5.42 -6.22
N THR A 39 3.97 -6.58 -6.77
CA THR A 39 5.00 -6.63 -7.81
C THR A 39 4.34 -6.57 -9.19
N THR A 40 5.00 -5.93 -10.14
CA THR A 40 4.46 -5.78 -11.51
C THR A 40 4.57 -7.06 -12.35
N ALA A 41 5.15 -8.13 -11.80
CA ALA A 41 5.24 -9.43 -12.44
C ALA A 41 3.89 -10.17 -12.34
N VAL A 42 3.23 -10.30 -13.48
CA VAL A 42 1.90 -10.90 -13.61
C VAL A 42 1.97 -12.40 -13.31
N GLY A 43 1.33 -12.86 -12.24
CA GLY A 43 1.14 -14.26 -11.84
C GLY A 43 -0.04 -14.37 -10.87
N GLU A 44 -0.60 -15.57 -10.67
CA GLU A 44 -1.93 -15.76 -10.03
C GLU A 44 -2.07 -15.15 -8.63
N ASP A 45 -0.97 -15.02 -7.87
CA ASP A 45 -0.89 -14.25 -6.61
C ASP A 45 0.13 -13.07 -6.66
N GLY A 46 0.79 -12.88 -7.81
CA GLY A 46 1.49 -11.66 -8.29
C GLY A 46 2.51 -10.96 -7.39
N GLY A 47 2.93 -11.54 -6.26
CA GLY A 47 3.71 -10.83 -5.25
C GLY A 47 2.90 -9.76 -4.52
N LEU A 48 1.57 -9.92 -4.46
CA LEU A 48 0.71 -9.09 -3.62
C LEU A 48 0.88 -9.49 -2.14
N ARG A 49 1.10 -8.51 -1.28
CA ARG A 49 1.17 -8.70 0.16
C ARG A 49 0.48 -7.56 0.90
N HIS A 50 -0.41 -7.89 1.82
CA HIS A 50 -1.03 -6.91 2.71
C HIS A 50 -0.25 -6.73 4.01
N HIS A 51 -0.28 -5.50 4.50
CA HIS A 51 0.31 -5.08 5.76
C HIS A 51 -0.73 -4.26 6.52
N ASP A 52 -1.42 -4.92 7.45
CA ASP A 52 -2.47 -4.28 8.23
C ASP A 52 -1.89 -3.34 9.28
N LEU A 53 -2.54 -2.20 9.48
CA LEU A 53 -2.26 -1.35 10.63
C LEU A 53 -3.03 -1.87 11.85
N PRO A 54 -2.54 -1.58 13.08
CA PRO A 54 -3.23 -2.00 14.30
C PRO A 54 -4.68 -1.50 14.41
N SER A 55 -4.99 -0.38 13.75
CA SER A 55 -6.34 0.20 13.68
C SER A 55 -6.80 0.25 12.24
N SER A 56 -7.95 -0.36 11.95
CA SER A 56 -8.62 -0.27 10.65
C SER A 56 -9.15 1.14 10.37
N GLY A 57 -9.40 1.95 11.40
CA GLY A 57 -9.80 3.37 11.28
C GLY A 57 -8.63 4.34 11.19
N SER A 58 -7.45 3.88 10.75
CA SER A 58 -6.24 4.71 10.63
C SER A 58 -6.22 5.59 9.38
N GLU A 59 -6.97 5.21 8.34
CA GLU A 59 -7.09 5.94 7.07
C GLU A 59 -5.74 6.43 6.50
N PRO A 60 -4.79 5.52 6.16
CA PRO A 60 -3.50 5.91 5.62
C PRO A 60 -3.63 6.55 4.23
N HIS A 61 -3.37 7.85 4.09
CA HIS A 61 -3.54 8.56 2.80
C HIS A 61 -2.26 8.62 1.97
N GLY A 62 -1.40 9.60 2.24
CA GLY A 62 -0.14 9.79 1.50
C GLY A 62 0.89 8.74 1.87
N VAL A 63 1.66 8.24 0.91
CA VAL A 63 2.71 7.23 1.11
C VAL A 63 4.03 7.65 0.46
N THR A 64 5.14 7.34 1.13
CA THR A 64 6.49 7.51 0.59
C THR A 64 7.34 6.29 0.92
N VAL A 65 8.31 5.99 0.05
CA VAL A 65 9.31 4.95 0.27
C VAL A 65 10.69 5.59 0.28
N GLY A 66 11.46 5.31 1.33
CA GLY A 66 12.83 5.79 1.48
C GLY A 66 13.83 4.99 0.63
N PRO A 67 15.06 5.50 0.42
CA PRO A 67 16.13 4.76 -0.25
C PRO A 67 16.52 3.45 0.46
N ASP A 68 16.24 3.35 1.75
CA ASP A 68 16.41 2.15 2.58
C ASP A 68 15.28 1.12 2.40
N GLY A 69 14.29 1.42 1.55
CA GLY A 69 13.08 0.62 1.38
C GLY A 69 12.02 0.83 2.45
N GLY A 70 12.25 1.69 3.45
CA GLY A 70 11.30 1.94 4.52
C GLY A 70 10.08 2.73 4.04
N VAL A 71 8.88 2.24 4.34
CA VAL A 71 7.62 2.84 3.86
C VAL A 71 7.00 3.67 4.98
N ARG A 72 6.45 4.84 4.64
CA ARG A 72 5.76 5.70 5.60
C ARG A 72 4.46 6.23 5.01
N ALA A 73 3.43 6.34 5.85
CA ALA A 73 2.20 7.04 5.50
C ALA A 73 1.66 7.89 6.64
N ALA A 74 1.04 9.02 6.27
CA ALA A 74 0.29 9.84 7.21
C ALA A 74 -1.07 9.21 7.50
N LEU A 75 -1.45 9.16 8.77
CA LEU A 75 -2.72 8.63 9.25
C LEU A 75 -3.64 9.77 9.70
N GLU A 76 -4.95 9.66 9.46
CA GLU A 76 -5.93 10.65 9.94
C GLU A 76 -6.07 10.66 11.47
N THR A 77 -5.50 9.66 12.14
CA THR A 77 -5.42 9.60 13.60
C THR A 77 -4.33 10.52 14.19
N GLY A 78 -3.50 11.14 13.34
CA GLY A 78 -2.49 12.12 13.75
C GLY A 78 -1.05 11.57 13.82
N GLU A 79 -0.84 10.31 13.45
CA GLU A 79 0.47 9.66 13.45
C GLU A 79 1.00 9.37 12.04
N VAL A 80 2.25 8.87 11.99
CA VAL A 80 2.85 8.30 10.79
C VAL A 80 3.03 6.80 10.99
N ALA A 81 2.42 6.01 10.11
CA ALA A 81 2.70 4.59 10.01
C ALA A 81 4.07 4.35 9.37
N ARG A 82 4.75 3.28 9.78
CA ARG A 82 5.95 2.77 9.14
C ARG A 82 5.84 1.27 8.90
N VAL A 83 6.23 0.82 7.72
CA VAL A 83 6.46 -0.59 7.38
C VAL A 83 7.95 -0.83 7.12
#